data_AF-A0A3D8VNN5-F1
#
_entry.id   AF-A0A3D8VNN5-F1
#
_cell.length_a   1.000
_cell.length_b   1.000
_cell.length_c   1.000
_cell.angle_alpha   90.00
_cell.angle_beta   90.00
_cell.angle_gamma   90.00
#
_symmetry.space_group_name_H-M   'P 1'
#
loop_
_entity.id
_entity.type
_entity.pdbx_description
1 polymer ?
#
loop_
_entity_poly.entity_id
_entity_poly.type
_entity_poly.pdbx_seq_one_letter_code
_entity_poly.pdbx_strand_id
1 'polypeptide(L)'
;MTDFKKMVETLEQTTEKDRKLTPKQEQILKAAVEIFAEKGYASSSTSEIAAKANVAEGTIFRHYKTKKELLISIVTPFMTKFTLPFFASHFANEVFEEPPEGLESLLRTLLKNRFEFAKENAPLLRIVIQEMAFHPELQENFQEVFLEE
;
A
#
# COMPACT_ATOMS: atom_id res chain seq x y z
N MET A 1 -12.80 -6.29 -2.27
CA MET A 1 -12.06 -7.14 -1.30
C MET A 1 -10.96 -7.98 -2.00
N THR A 2 -10.68 -7.73 -3.28
CA THR A 2 -9.83 -8.57 -4.14
C THR A 2 -8.36 -8.14 -4.12
N ASP A 3 -8.05 -6.90 -3.71
CA ASP A 3 -6.75 -6.28 -4.04
C ASP A 3 -5.84 -5.95 -2.84
N PHE A 4 -6.35 -5.86 -1.60
CA PHE A 4 -5.48 -6.05 -0.41
C PHE A 4 -4.82 -7.42 -0.46
N LYS A 5 -5.54 -8.42 -0.95
CA LYS A 5 -5.02 -9.76 -1.18
C LYS A 5 -3.91 -9.74 -2.24
N LYS A 6 -4.08 -9.04 -3.37
CA LYS A 6 -2.99 -8.86 -4.35
C LYS A 6 -1.79 -8.12 -3.77
N MET A 7 -2.00 -7.04 -3.01
CA MET A 7 -0.90 -6.35 -2.33
C MET A 7 -0.17 -7.29 -1.37
N VAL A 8 -0.90 -8.09 -0.58
CA VAL A 8 -0.35 -9.12 0.31
C VAL A 8 0.37 -10.21 -0.48
N GLU A 9 -0.17 -10.67 -1.62
CA GLU A 9 0.49 -11.62 -2.52
C GLU A 9 1.79 -11.02 -3.10
N THR A 10 1.79 -9.74 -3.47
CA THR A 10 2.98 -9.01 -3.93
C THR A 10 4.01 -8.85 -2.80
N LEU A 11 3.56 -8.62 -1.56
CA LEU A 11 4.41 -8.62 -0.36
C LEU A 11 5.09 -9.97 -0.15
N GLU A 12 4.36 -11.07 -0.33
CA GLU A 12 4.86 -12.43 -0.17
C GLU A 12 5.91 -12.82 -1.23
N GLN A 13 5.78 -12.30 -2.45
CA GLN A 13 6.64 -12.66 -3.59
C GLN A 13 7.98 -11.92 -3.64
N THR A 14 8.16 -10.86 -2.85
CA THR A 14 9.26 -9.89 -3.04
C THR A 14 10.14 -9.69 -1.80
N THR A 15 9.92 -10.42 -0.72
CA THR A 15 10.86 -10.44 0.41
C THR A 15 12.05 -11.34 0.06
N GLU A 16 13.27 -10.81 0.07
CA GLU A 16 14.54 -11.55 -0.19
C GLU A 16 14.79 -12.76 0.74
N LYS A 17 13.90 -13.00 1.71
CA LYS A 17 13.75 -14.28 2.41
C LYS A 17 12.37 -14.82 2.12
N ASP A 18 12.30 -16.02 1.54
CA ASP A 18 11.13 -16.87 1.33
C ASP A 18 10.27 -17.10 2.60
N ARG A 19 9.63 -16.05 3.12
CA ARG A 19 8.67 -16.17 4.21
C ARG A 19 7.38 -15.49 3.81
N LYS A 20 6.54 -16.32 3.19
CA LYS A 20 5.10 -16.12 3.12
C LYS A 20 4.59 -15.60 4.47
N LEU A 21 3.71 -14.60 4.43
CA LEU A 21 3.12 -14.06 5.64
C LEU A 21 2.36 -15.17 6.35
N THR A 22 2.47 -15.22 7.68
CA THR A 22 1.62 -16.13 8.43
C THR A 22 0.17 -15.63 8.38
N PRO A 23 -0.84 -16.51 8.51
CA PRO A 23 -2.25 -16.07 8.56
C PRO A 23 -2.52 -14.99 9.62
N LYS A 24 -1.78 -15.02 10.73
CA LYS A 24 -1.85 -13.99 11.77
C LYS A 24 -1.29 -12.65 11.32
N GLN A 25 -0.17 -12.63 10.57
CA GLN A 25 0.36 -11.40 10.00
C GLN A 25 -0.60 -10.79 8.98
N GLU A 26 -1.21 -11.61 8.12
CA GLU A 26 -2.24 -11.13 7.18
C GLU A 26 -3.43 -10.50 7.92
N GLN A 27 -3.92 -11.14 8.99
CA GLN A 27 -5.00 -10.60 9.83
C GLN A 27 -4.63 -9.27 10.48
N ILE A 28 -3.41 -9.17 11.03
CA ILE A 28 -2.90 -7.95 11.66
C ILE A 28 -2.79 -6.83 10.62
N LEU A 29 -2.18 -7.09 9.46
CA LEU A 29 -2.02 -6.10 8.39
C LEU A 29 -3.38 -5.61 7.88
N LYS A 30 -4.34 -6.52 7.69
CA LYS A 30 -5.70 -6.15 7.25
C LYS A 30 -6.38 -5.25 8.27
N ALA A 31 -6.36 -5.63 9.55
CA ALA A 31 -6.95 -4.84 10.61
C ALA A 31 -6.29 -3.46 10.74
N ALA A 32 -4.96 -3.42 10.61
CA ALA A 32 -4.18 -2.18 10.67
C ALA A 32 -4.52 -1.25 9.50
N VAL A 33 -4.61 -1.75 8.27
CA VAL A 33 -5.04 -0.96 7.10
C VAL A 33 -6.42 -0.35 7.34
N GLU A 34 -7.38 -1.15 7.79
CA GLU A 34 -8.74 -0.66 8.01
C GLU A 34 -8.76 0.43 9.10
N ILE A 35 -8.06 0.24 10.22
CA ILE A 35 -8.03 1.20 11.33
C ILE A 35 -7.25 2.47 10.96
N PHE A 36 -6.07 2.34 10.35
CA PHE A 36 -5.27 3.49 9.93
C PHE A 36 -6.02 4.32 8.88
N ALA A 37 -6.66 3.68 7.89
CA ALA A 37 -7.43 4.40 6.88
C ALA A 37 -8.67 5.12 7.47
N GLU A 38 -9.27 4.57 8.52
CA GLU A 38 -10.48 5.15 9.13
C GLU A 38 -10.16 6.40 9.95
N LYS A 39 -9.12 6.36 10.80
CA LYS A 39 -8.86 7.40 11.81
C LYS A 39 -7.40 7.88 11.92
N GLY A 40 -6.51 7.37 11.08
CA GLY A 40 -5.09 7.72 11.05
C GLY A 40 -4.22 6.93 12.04
N TYR A 41 -2.91 7.04 11.86
CA TYR A 41 -1.90 6.44 12.72
C TYR A 41 -1.97 7.00 14.15
N ALA A 42 -2.02 8.32 14.33
CA ALA A 42 -1.96 8.93 15.65
C ALA A 42 -3.15 8.54 16.55
N SER A 43 -4.37 8.50 15.99
CA SER A 43 -5.62 8.23 16.71
C SER A 43 -5.93 6.75 16.90
N SER A 44 -5.02 5.85 16.53
CA SER A 44 -5.18 4.40 16.66
C SER A 44 -4.22 3.78 17.67
N SER A 45 -4.59 2.61 18.18
CA SER A 45 -3.79 1.83 19.12
C SER A 45 -3.58 0.40 18.65
N THR A 46 -2.50 -0.22 19.11
CA THR A 46 -2.19 -1.63 18.84
C THR A 46 -3.21 -2.58 19.46
N SER A 47 -3.85 -2.20 20.58
CA SER A 47 -4.91 -2.97 21.22
C SER A 47 -6.18 -3.02 20.37
N GLU A 48 -6.59 -1.91 19.76
CA GLU A 48 -7.72 -1.88 18.81
C GLU A 48 -7.44 -2.72 17.57
N ILE A 49 -6.21 -2.64 17.03
CA ILE A 49 -5.78 -3.46 15.89
C ILE A 49 -5.81 -4.94 16.26
N ALA A 50 -5.33 -5.30 17.46
CA ALA A 50 -5.33 -6.67 17.95
C ALA A 50 -6.75 -7.22 18.12
N ALA A 51 -7.65 -6.42 18.71
CA ALA A 51 -9.06 -6.77 18.87
C ALA A 51 -9.72 -7.01 17.51
N LYS A 52 -9.49 -6.12 16.54
CA LYS A 52 -10.04 -6.25 15.19
C LYS A 52 -9.45 -7.44 14.40
N ALA A 53 -8.16 -7.72 14.57
CA ALA A 53 -7.50 -8.87 13.98
C ALA A 53 -7.83 -10.21 14.67
N ASN A 54 -8.56 -10.18 15.80
CA ASN A 54 -8.84 -11.34 16.65
C ASN A 54 -7.56 -12.05 17.11
N VAL A 55 -6.57 -11.27 17.56
CA VAL A 55 -5.30 -11.77 18.13
C VAL A 55 -5.00 -11.09 19.47
N ALA A 56 -4.14 -11.71 20.28
CA ALA A 56 -3.59 -11.03 21.45
C ALA A 56 -2.65 -9.89 21.01
N GLU A 57 -2.66 -8.75 21.71
CA GLU A 57 -1.83 -7.60 21.37
C GLU A 57 -0.32 -7.93 21.34
N GLY A 58 0.16 -8.79 22.25
CA GLY A 58 1.54 -9.29 22.22
C GLY A 58 1.90 -10.05 20.93
N THR A 59 0.91 -10.58 20.19
CA THR A 59 1.12 -11.18 18.86
C THR A 59 1.58 -10.14 17.85
N ILE A 60 1.04 -8.91 17.91
CA ILE A 60 1.48 -7.81 17.06
C ILE A 60 2.95 -7.51 17.37
N PHE A 61 3.30 -7.32 18.64
CA PHE A 61 4.68 -7.00 19.06
C PHE A 61 5.70 -8.11 18.75
N ARG A 62 5.25 -9.35 18.58
CA ARG A 62 6.09 -10.45 18.10
C ARG A 62 6.52 -10.25 16.64
N HIS A 63 5.64 -9.68 15.80
CA HIS A 63 5.88 -9.47 14.37
C HIS A 63 6.39 -8.07 14.03
N TYR A 64 5.92 -7.05 14.75
CA TYR A 64 6.22 -5.64 14.54
C TYR A 64 6.53 -5.00 15.90
N LYS A 65 7.77 -4.60 16.13
CA LYS A 65 8.23 -4.08 17.43
C LYS A 65 7.52 -2.81 17.85
N THR A 66 7.02 -2.03 16.89
CA THR A 66 6.31 -0.77 17.16
C THR A 66 5.10 -0.61 16.23
N LYS A 67 4.15 0.25 16.63
CA LYS A 67 3.05 0.68 15.73
C LYS A 67 3.59 1.33 14.46
N LYS A 68 4.71 2.07 14.56
CA LYS A 68 5.40 2.70 13.42
C LYS A 68 5.87 1.63 12.43
N GLU A 69 6.54 0.59 12.92
CA GLU A 69 7.00 -0.51 12.06
C GLU A 69 5.83 -1.22 11.35
N LEU A 70 4.70 -1.40 12.04
CA LEU A 70 3.49 -1.92 11.41
C LEU A 70 2.98 -1.02 10.28
N LEU A 71 2.92 0.31 10.48
CA LEU A 71 2.58 1.27 9.42
C LEU A 71 3.55 1.19 8.23
N ILE A 72 4.86 1.22 8.50
CA ILE A 72 5.90 1.17 7.46
C ILE A 72 5.85 -0.15 6.67
N SER A 73 5.52 -1.27 7.32
CA SER A 73 5.35 -2.57 6.66
C SER A 73 4.17 -2.62 5.68
N ILE A 74 3.21 -1.70 5.83
CA ILE A 74 2.07 -1.55 4.93
C ILE A 74 2.44 -0.58 3.80
N VAL A 75 2.91 0.62 4.16
CA VAL A 75 3.04 1.71 3.20
C VAL A 75 4.21 1.51 2.25
N THR A 76 5.39 1.13 2.76
CA THR A 76 6.60 1.03 1.93
C THR A 76 6.40 0.10 0.74
N PRO A 77 5.90 -1.13 0.94
CA PRO A 77 5.78 -2.04 -0.18
C PRO A 77 4.59 -1.70 -1.10
N PHE A 78 3.54 -1.06 -0.56
CA PHE A 78 2.47 -0.52 -1.39
C PHE A 78 3.03 0.51 -2.38
N MET A 79 3.94 1.39 -1.93
CA MET A 79 4.58 2.39 -2.77
C MET A 79 5.58 1.79 -3.75
N THR A 80 6.55 1.01 -3.26
CA THR A 80 7.70 0.57 -4.08
C THR A 80 7.43 -0.69 -4.89
N LYS A 81 6.58 -1.59 -4.40
CA LYS A 81 6.42 -2.93 -4.99
C LYS A 81 5.09 -3.14 -5.70
N PHE A 82 4.07 -2.37 -5.35
CA PHE A 82 2.75 -2.49 -5.97
C PHE A 82 2.48 -1.33 -6.93
N THR A 83 2.60 -0.09 -6.44
CA THR A 83 2.23 1.11 -7.21
C THR A 83 3.14 1.33 -8.42
N LEU A 84 4.47 1.27 -8.24
CA LEU A 84 5.42 1.53 -9.32
C LEU A 84 5.31 0.50 -10.48
N PRO A 85 5.34 -0.83 -10.24
CA PRO A 85 5.15 -1.81 -11.33
C PRO A 85 3.76 -1.72 -11.98
N PHE A 86 2.71 -1.44 -11.20
CA PHE A 86 1.37 -1.27 -11.75
C PHE A 86 1.31 -0.10 -12.74
N PHE A 87 1.89 1.05 -12.38
CA PHE A 87 1.94 2.21 -13.28
C PHE A 87 2.86 1.98 -14.47
N ALA A 88 4.04 1.38 -14.29
CA ALA A 88 4.95 1.10 -15.39
C ALA A 88 4.35 0.13 -16.41
N SER A 89 3.76 -0.97 -15.95
CA SER A 89 3.13 -1.97 -16.83
C SER A 89 1.92 -1.43 -17.59
N HIS A 90 1.00 -0.72 -16.89
CA HIS A 90 -0.16 -0.14 -17.56
C HIS A 90 0.23 1.00 -18.49
N PHE A 91 1.17 1.86 -18.11
CA PHE A 91 1.68 2.90 -19.01
C PHE A 91 2.32 2.28 -20.25
N ALA A 92 3.16 1.26 -20.09
CA ALA A 92 3.82 0.63 -21.23
C ALA A 92 2.80 0.02 -22.21
N ASN A 93 1.83 -0.74 -21.70
CA ASN A 93 0.79 -1.36 -22.54
C ASN A 93 -0.09 -0.29 -23.22
N GLU A 94 -0.55 0.72 -22.48
CA GLU A 94 -1.47 1.75 -22.98
C GLU A 94 -0.80 2.76 -23.92
N VAL A 95 0.52 2.94 -23.86
CA VAL A 95 1.24 3.95 -24.67
C VAL A 95 2.02 3.32 -25.83
N PHE A 96 2.58 2.13 -25.66
CA PHE A 96 3.39 1.49 -26.70
C PHE A 96 2.63 0.46 -27.53
N GLU A 97 1.68 -0.30 -26.95
CA GLU A 97 0.95 -1.33 -27.70
C GLU A 97 -0.28 -0.77 -28.42
N GLU A 98 -1.04 0.11 -27.76
CA GLU A 98 -2.21 0.79 -28.34
C GLU A 98 -2.10 2.33 -28.15
N PRO A 99 -1.17 3.00 -28.85
CA PRO A 99 -0.92 4.43 -28.67
C PRO A 99 -2.20 5.26 -28.89
N PRO A 100 -2.60 6.07 -27.90
CA PRO A 100 -3.81 6.87 -28.01
C PRO A 100 -3.69 7.93 -29.10
N GLU A 101 -4.78 8.19 -29.83
CA GLU A 101 -4.82 9.23 -30.86
C GLU A 101 -4.82 10.64 -30.24
N GLY A 102 -3.63 11.14 -29.95
CA GLY A 102 -3.41 12.50 -29.43
C GLY A 102 -3.49 12.62 -27.90
N LEU A 103 -3.16 13.83 -27.41
CA LEU A 103 -3.00 14.11 -25.98
C LEU A 103 -4.29 13.87 -25.19
N GLU A 104 -5.45 14.22 -25.75
CA GLU A 104 -6.73 14.04 -25.05
C GLU A 104 -7.01 12.57 -24.76
N SER A 105 -6.85 11.69 -25.77
CA SER A 105 -7.07 10.26 -25.60
C SER A 105 -6.06 9.66 -24.61
N LEU A 106 -4.79 10.11 -24.67
CA LEU A 106 -3.76 9.70 -23.72
C LEU A 106 -4.15 10.08 -22.28
N LEU A 107 -4.50 11.34 -22.04
CA LEU A 107 -4.91 11.81 -20.72
C LEU A 107 -6.16 11.07 -20.24
N ARG A 108 -7.12 10.79 -21.12
CA ARG A 108 -8.34 10.06 -20.77
C ARG A 108 -8.04 8.63 -20.32
N THR A 109 -7.18 7.92 -21.05
CA THR A 109 -6.76 6.56 -20.71
C THR A 109 -5.99 6.54 -19.39
N LEU A 110 -4.98 7.40 -19.25
CA LEU A 110 -4.19 7.51 -18.02
C LEU A 110 -5.07 7.86 -16.81
N LEU A 111 -5.91 8.89 -16.91
CA LEU A 111 -6.78 9.30 -15.82
C LEU A 111 -7.75 8.18 -15.43
N LYS A 112 -8.37 7.50 -16.41
CA LYS A 112 -9.27 6.38 -16.13
C LYS A 112 -8.55 5.28 -15.35
N ASN A 113 -7.36 4.90 -15.79
CA ASN A 113 -6.53 3.90 -15.12
C ASN A 113 -6.17 4.32 -13.68
N ARG A 114 -5.75 5.58 -13.48
CA ARG A 114 -5.45 6.12 -12.14
C ARG A 114 -6.68 6.20 -11.24
N PHE A 115 -7.85 6.55 -11.78
CA PHE A 115 -9.10 6.54 -11.02
C PHE A 115 -9.53 5.12 -10.62
N GLU A 116 -9.37 4.14 -11.50
CA GLU A 116 -9.65 2.73 -11.19
C GLU A 116 -8.71 2.23 -10.09
N PHE A 117 -7.40 2.44 -10.24
CA PHE A 117 -6.42 2.13 -9.20
C PHE A 117 -6.76 2.81 -7.86
N ALA A 118 -7.12 4.10 -7.89
CA ALA A 118 -7.43 4.84 -6.69
C ALA A 118 -8.70 4.33 -5.99
N LYS A 119 -9.72 3.97 -6.77
CA LYS A 119 -10.96 3.40 -6.25
C LYS A 119 -10.73 2.04 -5.61
N GLU A 120 -9.88 1.20 -6.20
CA GLU A 120 -9.57 -0.14 -5.68
C GLU A 120 -8.69 -0.10 -4.43
N ASN A 121 -7.77 0.88 -4.35
CA ASN A 121 -6.78 0.99 -3.29
C ASN A 121 -7.04 2.15 -2.32
N ALA A 122 -8.27 2.67 -2.28
CA ALA A 122 -8.63 3.87 -1.53
C ALA A 122 -8.18 3.84 -0.05
N PRO A 123 -8.29 2.75 0.72
CA PRO A 123 -7.80 2.71 2.10
C PRO A 123 -6.29 2.92 2.20
N LEU A 124 -5.50 2.30 1.31
CA LEU A 124 -4.04 2.40 1.31
C LEU A 124 -3.58 3.80 0.88
N LEU A 125 -4.19 4.33 -0.18
CA LEU A 125 -3.95 5.72 -0.61
C LEU A 125 -4.32 6.72 0.48
N ARG A 126 -5.42 6.48 1.20
CA ARG A 126 -5.83 7.32 2.32
C ARG A 126 -4.79 7.32 3.43
N ILE A 127 -4.23 6.17 3.78
CA ILE A 127 -3.12 6.07 4.76
C ILE A 127 -1.91 6.85 4.25
N VAL A 128 -1.51 6.65 2.99
CA VAL A 128 -0.37 7.37 2.40
C VAL A 128 -0.58 8.88 2.51
N ILE A 129 -1.73 9.39 2.06
CA ILE A 129 -2.05 10.83 2.07
C ILE A 129 -2.09 11.38 3.51
N GLN A 130 -2.68 10.64 4.45
CA GLN A 130 -2.77 11.05 5.84
C GLN A 130 -1.41 11.10 6.52
N GLU A 131 -0.54 10.12 6.27
CA GLU A 131 0.68 9.92 7.04
C GLU A 131 1.93 10.52 6.39
N MET A 132 1.91 10.80 5.08
CA MET A 132 3.05 11.36 4.35
C MET A 132 3.55 12.68 4.95
N ALA A 133 2.65 13.54 5.44
CA ALA A 133 3.04 14.82 6.06
C ALA A 133 3.76 14.67 7.40
N PHE A 134 3.61 13.52 8.08
CA PHE A 134 4.12 13.29 9.45
C PHE A 134 5.31 12.34 9.50
N HIS A 135 5.58 11.64 8.40
CA HIS A 135 6.59 10.59 8.33
C HIS A 135 7.60 10.90 7.22
N PRO A 136 8.77 11.47 7.54
CA PRO A 136 9.81 11.80 6.55
C PRO A 136 10.21 10.60 5.69
N GLU A 137 10.29 9.41 6.28
CA GLU A 137 10.60 8.19 5.54
C GLU A 137 9.58 7.85 4.43
N LEU A 138 8.32 8.28 4.58
CA LEU A 138 7.31 8.12 3.53
C LEU A 138 7.46 9.16 2.43
N GLN A 139 7.96 10.35 2.77
CA GLN A 139 8.28 11.39 1.80
C GLN A 139 9.49 10.97 0.97
N GLU A 140 10.55 10.47 1.61
CA GLU A 140 11.75 9.96 0.93
C GLU A 140 11.38 8.85 -0.05
N ASN A 141 10.61 7.83 0.38
CA ASN A 141 10.13 6.77 -0.51
C ASN A 141 9.26 7.32 -1.67
N PHE A 142 8.49 8.38 -1.44
CA PHE A 142 7.70 9.01 -2.51
C PHE A 142 8.61 9.74 -3.51
N GLN A 143 9.63 10.44 -3.02
CA GLN A 143 10.60 11.15 -3.87
C GLN A 143 11.42 10.15 -4.71
N GLU A 144 11.90 9.07 -4.11
CA GLU A 144 12.62 8.01 -4.83
C GLU A 144 11.77 7.37 -5.94
N VAL A 145 10.48 7.16 -5.68
CA VAL A 145 9.58 6.51 -6.66
C VAL A 145 9.11 7.44 -7.78
N PHE A 146 8.95 8.75 -7.51
CA PHE A 146 8.27 9.67 -8.42
C PHE A 146 9.09 10.88 -8.89
N LEU A 147 10.20 11.22 -8.23
CA LEU A 147 10.97 12.45 -8.51
C LEU A 147 12.44 12.20 -8.85
N GLU A 148 13.03 11.09 -8.43
CA GLU A 148 14.39 10.71 -8.84
C GLU A 148 14.32 9.83 -10.10
N GLU A 149 14.51 10.47 -11.27
CA GLU A 149 14.92 9.83 -12.54
C GLU A 149 16.45 9.80 -12.67
#